data_AF-A0A090EGC5-F1
#
_entry.id   AF-A0A090EGC5-F1
#
_cell.length_a   1.000
_cell.length_b   1.000
_cell.length_c   1.000
_cell.angle_alpha   90.00
_cell.angle_beta   90.00
_cell.angle_gamma   90.00
#
_symmetry.space_group_name_H-M   'P 1'
#
loop_
_entity.id
_entity.type
_entity.pdbx_description
1 polymer ?
#
loop_
_entity_poly.entity_id
_entity_poly.type
_entity_poly.pdbx_seq_one_letter_code
_entity_poly.pdbx_strand_id
1 'polypeptide(L)' 'MIAVAIRIALRYGAGILVARGLLGAGDAAALSADPDIQIVLETGTGLALSLATEAWYALARKFHWSK' A
#
# COMPACT_ATOMS: atom_id res chain seq x y z
N MET A 1 -3.21 -19.28 -3.55
CA MET A 1 -2.21 -18.98 -2.49
C MET A 1 -1.86 -17.50 -2.41
N ILE A 2 -1.62 -16.79 -3.52
CA ILE A 2 -1.22 -15.36 -3.51
C ILE A 2 -2.24 -14.43 -2.82
N ALA A 3 -3.54 -14.66 -3.01
CA ALA A 3 -4.61 -13.88 -2.36
C ALA A 3 -4.58 -14.00 -0.83
N VAL A 4 -4.18 -15.15 -0.30
CA VAL A 4 -4.04 -15.37 1.15
C VAL A 4 -2.82 -14.61 1.68
N ALA A 5 -1.69 -14.67 0.98
CA ALA A 5 -0.48 -13.92 1.34
C ALA A 5 -0.73 -12.41 1.34
N ILE A 6 -1.39 -11.87 0.31
CA ILE A 6 -1.78 -10.46 0.21
C ILE A 6 -2.71 -10.08 1.36
N ARG A 7 -3.74 -10.89 1.65
CA ARG A 7 -4.67 -10.63 2.76
C ARG A 7 -3.96 -10.55 4.11
N ILE A 8 -3.03 -11.47 4.36
CA ILE A 8 -2.23 -11.50 5.59
C ILE A 8 -1.34 -10.25 5.66
N ALA A 9 -0.64 -9.90 4.58
CA ALA A 9 0.22 -8.72 4.53
C ALA A 9 -0.56 -7.42 4.76
N LEU A 10 -1.71 -7.22 4.11
CA LEU A 10 -2.57 -6.05 4.34
C LEU A 10 -3.12 -6.01 5.77
N ARG A 11 -3.49 -7.16 6.35
CA ARG A 11 -4.05 -7.24 7.71
C ARG A 11 -3.03 -6.79 8.75
N TYR A 12 -1.81 -7.31 8.68
CA TYR A 12 -0.75 -6.96 9.61
C TYR A 12 -0.18 -5.56 9.33
N GLY A 13 -0.07 -5.17 8.06
CA GLY A 13 0.32 -3.81 7.67
C GLY A 13 -0.65 -2.75 8.21
N ALA A 14 -1.95 -2.97 8.05
CA ALA A 14 -2.99 -2.11 8.62
C ALA A 14 -2.89 -2.05 10.16
N GLY A 15 -2.67 -3.20 10.81
CA GLY A 15 -2.48 -3.25 12.27
C GLY A 15 -1.27 -2.44 12.74
N ILE A 16 -0.14 -2.49 12.01
CA ILE A 16 1.06 -1.71 12.32
C ILE A 16 0.83 -0.20 12.10
N LEU A 17 0.15 0.17 11.01
CA LEU A 17 -0.18 1.57 10.71
C LEU A 17 -1.12 2.17 11.77
N VAL A 18 -2.09 1.39 12.25
CA VAL A 18 -2.97 1.76 13.37
C VAL A 18 -2.18 1.87 14.68
N ALA A 19 -1.33 0.90 15.00
CA ALA A 19 -0.52 0.91 16.23
C ALA A 19 0.52 2.05 16.28
N ARG A 20 0.97 2.51 15.11
CA ARG A 20 1.88 3.67 14.98
C ARG A 20 1.15 5.02 15.06
N GLY A 21 -0.18 5.02 15.27
CA GLY A 21 -0.98 6.23 15.39
C GLY A 21 -1.27 6.95 14.06
N LEU A 22 -0.87 6.37 12.93
CA LEU A 22 -1.07 6.96 11.59
C LEU A 22 -2.50 6.76 11.05
N LEU A 23 -3.29 5.88 11.67
CA LEU A 23 -4.69 5.59 11.32
C LEU A 23 -5.58 5.61 12.58
N GLY A 24 -5.49 6.69 13.35
CA GLY A 24 -6.41 6.92 14.48
C GLY A 24 -7.84 7.18 13.99
N ALA A 25 -8.85 6.71 14.74
CA ALA A 25 -10.26 6.82 14.36
C ALA A 25 -10.77 8.27 14.22
N GLY A 26 -10.09 9.26 14.84
CA GLY A 26 -10.35 10.69 14.65
C GLY A 26 -9.56 11.34 13.51
N ASP A 27 -8.40 10.79 13.16
CA ASP A 27 -7.51 11.35 12.14
C ASP A 27 -7.98 11.01 10.73
N ALA A 28 -8.69 9.90 10.52
CA ALA A 28 -9.29 9.59 9.22
C ALA A 28 -10.28 10.69 8.76
N ALA A 29 -11.00 11.31 9.70
CA ALA A 29 -11.91 12.41 9.40
C ALA A 29 -11.15 13.72 9.11
N ALA A 30 -10.04 13.98 9.81
CA ALA A 30 -9.18 15.15 9.57
C ALA A 30 -8.37 15.04 8.26
N LEU A 31 -7.81 13.86 7.98
CA LEU A 31 -7.09 13.52 6.75
C LEU A 31 -8.02 13.51 5.52
N SER A 32 -9.30 13.19 5.70
CA SER A 32 -10.30 13.25 4.64
C SER A 32 -10.91 14.64 4.43
N ALA A 33 -10.78 15.54 5.40
CA ALA A 33 -11.31 16.90 5.30
C ALA A 33 -10.38 17.82 4.48
N ASP A 34 -9.11 17.43 4.31
CA ASP A 34 -8.09 18.21 3.62
C ASP A 34 -7.80 17.65 2.21
N PRO A 35 -8.20 18.34 1.13
CA PRO A 35 -8.02 17.89 -0.25
C PRO A 35 -6.56 17.65 -0.64
N ASP A 36 -5.62 18.43 -0.09
CA ASP A 36 -4.20 18.30 -0.43
C ASP A 36 -3.60 16.99 0.10
N ILE A 37 -4.04 16.57 1.29
CA ILE A 37 -3.61 15.30 1.90
C ILE A 37 -4.17 14.11 1.10
N GLN A 38 -5.41 14.18 0.63
CA GLN A 38 -5.99 13.14 -0.22
C GLN A 38 -5.20 12.99 -1.52
N ILE A 39 -4.84 14.09 -2.17
CA ILE A 39 -4.05 14.06 -3.42
C ILE A 39 -2.67 13.43 -3.17
N VAL A 40 -1.99 13.82 -2.10
CA VAL A 40 -0.67 13.26 -1.75
C VAL A 40 -0.78 11.77 -1.41
N LEU A 41 -1.82 11.37 -0.68
CA LEU A 41 -2.03 9.97 -0.29
C LEU A 41 -2.39 9.11 -1.50
N GLU A 42 -3.30 9.58 -2.37
CA GLU A 42 -3.69 8.89 -3.58
C GLU A 42 -2.52 8.76 -4.56
N THR A 43 -1.80 9.87 -4.81
CA THR A 43 -0.63 9.89 -5.68
C THR A 43 0.50 9.03 -5.12
N GLY A 44 0.77 9.12 -3.82
CA GLY A 44 1.80 8.34 -3.14
C GLY A 44 1.48 6.84 -3.13
N THR A 45 0.23 6.48 -2.91
CA THR A 45 -0.22 5.08 -2.97
C THR A 45 -0.19 4.55 -4.39
N GLY A 46 -0.62 5.36 -5.37
CA GLY A 46 -0.56 5.02 -6.79
C GLY A 46 0.87 4.79 -7.27
N LEU A 47 1.81 5.66 -6.88
CA LEU A 47 3.24 5.51 -7.17
C LEU A 47 3.85 4.31 -6.47
N ALA A 48 3.49 4.06 -5.21
CA ALA A 48 3.99 2.89 -4.49
C ALA A 48 3.51 1.58 -5.15
N LEU A 49 2.25 1.54 -5.61
CA LEU A 49 1.69 0.40 -6.31
C LEU A 49 2.29 0.20 -7.71
N SER A 50 2.52 1.28 -8.46
CA SER A 50 3.14 1.19 -9.78
C SER A 50 4.59 0.69 -9.66
N LEU A 51 5.37 1.24 -8.74
CA LEU A 51 6.74 0.79 -8.46
C LEU A 51 6.78 -0.65 -7.96
N ALA A 52 5.87 -1.03 -7.06
CA ALA A 52 5.78 -2.42 -6.59
C ALA A 52 5.48 -3.39 -7.74
N THR A 53 4.59 -2.99 -8.66
CA THR A 53 4.22 -3.78 -9.84
C THR A 53 5.39 -3.91 -10.81
N GLU A 54 6.09 -2.81 -11.10
CA GLU A 54 7.28 -2.84 -11.96
C GLU A 54 8.43 -3.62 -11.33
N ALA A 55 8.67 -3.46 -10.02
CA ALA A 55 9.68 -4.23 -9.29
C ALA A 55 9.36 -5.72 -9.33
N TRP A 56 8.09 -6.08 -9.17
CA TRP A 56 7.63 -7.46 -9.28
C TRP A 56 7.83 -8.03 -10.69
N TYR A 57 7.53 -7.24 -11.72
CA TYR A 57 7.77 -7.62 -13.11
C TYR A 57 9.27 -7.75 -13.43
N ALA A 58 10.10 -6.84 -12.93
CA ALA A 58 11.55 -6.91 -13.06
C ALA A 58 12.14 -8.14 -12.35
N LEU A 59 11.64 -8.46 -11.15
CA LEU A 59 11.96 -9.69 -10.43
C LEU A 59 11.52 -10.92 -11.23
N ALA A 60 10.31 -10.93 -11.78
CA ALA A 60 9.82 -12.04 -12.60
C ALA A 60 10.68 -12.30 -13.85
N ARG A 61 11.16 -11.23 -14.51
CA ARG A 61 12.13 -11.34 -15.61
C ARG A 61 13.48 -11.87 -15.14
N LYS A 62 14.00 -11.38 -14.02
CA LYS A 62 15.30 -11.79 -13.46
C LYS A 62 15.30 -13.24 -12.95
N PHE A 63 14.18 -13.72 -12.43
CA PHE A 63 14.00 -15.09 -11.97
C PHE A 63 13.51 -16.04 -13.09
N HIS A 64 13.42 -15.58 -14.35
CA HIS A 64 12.93 -16.36 -15.49
C HIS A 64 11.54 -16.98 -15.25
N TRP A 65 10.72 -16.33 -14.41
CA TRP A 65 9.33 -16.73 -14.17
C TRP A 65 8.41 -16.36 -15.34
N SER A 66 8.85 -15.46 -16.22
CA SER A 66 8.25 -15.31 -17.55
C SER A 66 8.86 -16.36 -18.47
N LYS A 67 8.07 -17.36 -18.84
CA LYS A 67 8.14 -17.87 -20.21
C LYS A 67 7.68 -16.78 -21.17
#